data_AF-A0A524NIS0-F1
#
_entry.id   AF-A0A524NIS0-F1
#
_cell.length_a   1.000
_cell.length_b   1.000
_cell.length_c   1.000
_cell.angle_alpha   90.00
_cell.angle_beta   90.00
_cell.angle_gamma   90.00
#
_symmetry.space_group_name_H-M   'P 1'
#
loop_
_entity.id
_entity.type
_entity.pdbx_description
1 polymer ?
#
loop_
_entity_poly.entity_id
_entity_poly.type
_entity_poly.pdbx_seq_one_letter_code
_entity_poly.pdbx_strand_id
1 'polypeptide(L)'
;MRFSVALVTDAYGGSGTAGWRRGRGGSKWKYFDETATPVGGIVSAVLRDRMRNAPRLLDILITGKNATYPIAVDDQPLTAIVVVGDPRIGECARARFASGDCRSGRRGTRLVCSQP
;
A
#
# COMPACT_ATOMS: atom_id res chain seq x y z
N MET A 1 15.95 -4.93 5.24
CA MET A 1 15.47 -3.80 6.10
C MET A 1 13.95 -3.91 6.36
N ARG A 2 13.36 -3.19 7.35
CA ARG A 2 11.89 -3.16 7.58
C ARG A 2 11.38 -1.71 7.56
N PHE A 3 10.37 -1.45 6.73
CA PHE A 3 9.61 -0.20 6.70
C PHE A 3 8.14 -0.53 6.98
N SER A 4 7.49 0.18 7.89
CA SER A 4 6.08 -0.01 8.23
C SER A 4 5.42 1.32 8.54
N VAL A 5 4.18 1.46 8.10
CA VAL A 5 3.36 2.65 8.34
C VAL A 5 1.95 2.23 8.72
N ALA A 6 1.29 3.01 9.57
CA ALA A 6 -0.11 2.85 9.91
C ALA A 6 -0.89 4.04 9.33
N LEU A 7 -1.95 3.75 8.58
CA LEU A 7 -2.86 4.78 8.07
C LEU A 7 -4.00 4.94 9.07
N VAL A 8 -4.44 6.18 9.31
CA VAL A 8 -5.62 6.45 10.15
C VAL A 8 -6.86 5.78 9.54
N THR A 9 -7.81 5.38 10.39
CA THR A 9 -9.04 4.70 9.98
C THR A 9 -10.24 5.63 9.85
N ASP A 10 -10.06 6.92 10.15
CA ASP A 10 -11.10 7.93 10.14
C ASP A 10 -11.66 8.19 8.74
N ALA A 11 -12.87 8.74 8.68
CA ALA A 11 -13.44 9.23 7.44
C ALA A 11 -12.66 10.46 6.95
N TYR A 12 -12.42 10.54 5.65
CA TYR A 12 -11.77 11.71 5.05
C TYR A 12 -12.64 12.96 5.20
N GLY A 13 -12.10 13.97 5.89
CA GLY A 13 -12.81 15.21 6.25
C GLY A 13 -12.66 16.35 5.24
N GLY A 14 -11.90 16.17 4.15
CA GLY A 14 -11.60 17.21 3.18
C GLY A 14 -10.15 17.68 3.23
N SER A 15 -9.87 18.82 2.61
CA SER A 15 -8.50 19.29 2.44
C SER A 15 -7.79 19.54 3.77
N GLY A 16 -6.50 19.23 3.83
CA GLY A 16 -5.72 19.30 5.07
C GLY A 16 -5.94 18.13 6.03
N THR A 17 -6.81 17.17 5.69
CA THR A 17 -7.07 15.99 6.53
C THR A 17 -6.53 14.71 5.90
N ALA A 18 -6.40 13.68 6.72
CA ALA A 18 -6.12 12.32 6.29
C ALA A 18 -7.29 11.41 6.66
N GLY A 19 -7.68 10.50 5.76
CA GLY A 19 -8.76 9.56 6.04
C GLY A 19 -9.24 8.78 4.83
N TRP A 20 -10.22 7.92 5.06
CA TRP A 20 -10.82 7.04 4.07
C TRP A 20 -12.12 7.57 3.53
N ARG A 21 -12.31 7.40 2.24
CA ARG A 21 -13.58 7.62 1.55
C ARG A 21 -14.02 6.34 0.87
N ARG A 22 -15.26 5.92 1.13
CA ARG A 22 -15.87 4.81 0.40
C ARG A 22 -16.32 5.27 -0.98
N GLY A 23 -15.96 4.50 -2.01
CA GLY A 23 -16.43 4.69 -3.37
C GLY A 23 -17.89 4.28 -3.54
N ARG A 24 -18.51 4.77 -4.62
CA ARG A 24 -19.86 4.31 -5.03
C ARG A 24 -19.82 2.80 -5.32
N GLY A 25 -20.82 2.06 -4.83
CA GLY A 25 -20.90 0.60 -4.96
C GLY A 25 -20.27 -0.21 -3.83
N GLY A 26 -19.60 0.43 -2.86
CA GLY A 26 -19.21 -0.21 -1.60
C GLY A 26 -18.05 -1.21 -1.66
N SER A 27 -17.49 -1.49 -2.84
CA SER A 27 -16.37 -2.42 -3.05
C SER A 27 -15.01 -1.73 -3.23
N LYS A 28 -14.95 -0.41 -3.04
CA LYS A 28 -13.73 0.38 -3.20
C LYS A 28 -13.61 1.39 -2.07
N TRP A 29 -12.44 1.48 -1.47
CA TRP A 29 -12.09 2.49 -0.49
C TRP A 29 -10.84 3.21 -0.96
N LYS A 30 -10.81 4.52 -0.79
CA LYS A 30 -9.65 5.34 -1.08
C LYS A 30 -9.27 6.14 0.14
N TYR A 31 -8.05 5.94 0.60
CA TYR A 31 -7.38 6.79 1.57
C TYR A 31 -6.78 8.01 0.85
N PHE A 32 -6.88 9.14 1.50
CA PHE A 32 -6.23 10.38 1.12
C PHE A 32 -5.47 10.89 2.33
N ASP A 33 -4.26 11.40 2.11
CA ASP A 33 -3.55 12.21 3.07
C ASP A 33 -3.19 13.53 2.38
N GLU A 34 -3.95 14.57 2.69
CA GLU A 34 -3.73 15.94 2.21
C GLU A 34 -3.12 16.83 3.29
N THR A 35 -2.53 16.22 4.33
CA THR A 35 -1.77 16.97 5.35
C THR A 35 -0.45 17.46 4.77
N ALA A 36 0.17 18.43 5.45
CA ALA A 36 1.48 18.93 5.07
C ALA A 36 2.60 17.87 5.22
N THR A 37 2.40 16.88 6.10
CA THR A 37 3.38 15.85 6.44
C THR A 37 2.74 14.45 6.43
N PRO A 38 2.50 13.87 5.23
CA PRO A 38 1.88 12.57 5.13
C PRO A 38 2.68 11.46 5.81
N VAL A 39 2.00 10.54 6.48
CA VAL A 39 2.66 9.49 7.27
C VAL A 39 3.46 8.56 6.35
N GLY A 40 4.78 8.44 6.61
CA GLY A 40 5.68 7.67 5.74
C GLY A 40 5.71 8.16 4.28
N GLY A 41 5.27 9.40 4.02
CA GLY A 41 5.08 9.96 2.68
C GLY A 41 3.94 9.35 1.88
N ILE A 42 3.08 8.53 2.48
CA ILE A 42 1.93 7.92 1.80
C ILE A 42 0.81 8.94 1.65
N VAL A 43 0.52 9.32 0.42
CA VAL A 43 -0.51 10.32 0.09
C VAL A 43 -1.84 9.70 -0.33
N SER A 44 -1.82 8.43 -0.74
CA SER A 44 -3.01 7.72 -1.20
C SER A 44 -2.86 6.22 -1.04
N ALA A 45 -3.94 5.56 -0.63
CA ALA A 45 -4.09 4.11 -0.75
C ALA A 45 -5.45 3.79 -1.37
N VAL A 46 -5.51 2.78 -2.21
CA VAL A 46 -6.76 2.30 -2.82
C VAL A 46 -6.91 0.83 -2.47
N LEU A 47 -8.01 0.50 -1.80
CA LEU A 47 -8.44 -0.87 -1.56
C LEU A 47 -9.62 -1.18 -2.46
N ARG A 48 -9.58 -2.31 -3.14
CA ARG A 48 -10.69 -2.82 -3.95
C ARG A 48 -10.97 -4.25 -3.56
N ASP A 49 -12.22 -4.49 -3.20
CA ASP A 49 -12.74 -5.83 -3.03
C ASP A 49 -12.95 -6.48 -4.40
N ARG A 50 -12.29 -7.61 -4.61
CA ARG A 50 -12.36 -8.45 -5.81
C ARG A 50 -12.96 -9.82 -5.51
N MET A 51 -13.81 -9.94 -4.47
CA MET A 51 -14.49 -11.19 -4.11
C MET A 51 -15.27 -11.84 -5.25
N ARG A 52 -15.72 -11.05 -6.24
CA ARG A 52 -16.35 -11.57 -7.46
C ARG A 52 -15.41 -12.42 -8.33
N ASN A 53 -14.10 -12.22 -8.20
CA ASN A 53 -13.09 -12.98 -8.95
C ASN A 53 -12.60 -14.19 -8.15
N ALA A 54 -12.38 -14.03 -6.84
CA ALA A 54 -12.04 -15.11 -5.93
C ALA A 54 -12.35 -14.70 -4.47
N PRO A 55 -12.75 -15.64 -3.59
CA PRO A 55 -12.95 -15.34 -2.18
C PRO A 55 -11.72 -14.70 -1.55
N ARG A 56 -11.94 -13.69 -0.70
CA ARG A 56 -10.88 -12.97 0.05
C ARG A 56 -9.81 -12.27 -0.82
N LEU A 57 -10.10 -12.01 -2.10
CA LEU A 57 -9.17 -11.30 -2.98
C LEU A 57 -9.30 -9.78 -2.82
N LEU A 58 -8.18 -9.13 -2.49
CA LEU A 58 -8.06 -7.68 -2.40
C LEU A 58 -7.02 -7.15 -3.38
N ASP A 59 -7.37 -6.08 -4.07
CA ASP A 59 -6.46 -5.31 -4.92
C ASP A 59 -6.09 -4.02 -4.18
N ILE A 60 -4.78 -3.81 -3.99
CA ILE A 60 -4.22 -2.75 -3.13
C ILE A 60 -3.21 -1.95 -3.93
N LEU A 61 -3.44 -0.63 -4.00
CA LEU A 61 -2.50 0.32 -4.59
C LEU A 61 -2.12 1.38 -3.55
N ILE A 62 -0.84 1.45 -3.22
CA ILE A 62 -0.28 2.46 -2.30
C ILE A 62 0.54 3.44 -3.12
N THR A 63 0.37 4.73 -2.86
CA THR A 63 1.10 5.81 -3.52
C THR A 63 1.69 6.71 -2.47
N GLY A 64 3.00 6.91 -2.54
CA GLY A 64 3.70 7.92 -1.77
C GLY A 64 4.30 9.00 -2.64
N LYS A 65 4.60 10.14 -2.02
CA LYS A 65 5.17 11.32 -2.68
C LYS A 65 6.26 11.91 -1.80
N ASN A 66 7.36 12.37 -2.42
CA ASN A 66 8.47 13.04 -1.76
C ASN A 66 9.04 12.28 -0.55
N ALA A 67 9.08 10.95 -0.63
CA ALA A 67 9.62 10.09 0.43
C ALA A 67 10.64 9.11 -0.13
N THR A 68 11.62 8.79 0.71
CA THR A 68 12.65 7.80 0.44
C THR A 68 12.27 6.52 1.15
N TYR A 69 12.10 5.44 0.38
CA TYR A 69 11.93 4.10 0.93
C TYR A 69 13.29 3.41 0.89
N PRO A 70 13.80 2.94 2.02
CA PRO A 70 15.14 2.35 2.09
C PRO A 70 15.07 0.89 1.62
N ILE A 71 14.80 0.73 0.32
CA ILE A 71 14.73 -0.56 -0.37
C ILE A 71 15.81 -0.52 -1.45
N ALA A 72 16.84 -1.34 -1.29
CA ALA A 72 17.88 -1.58 -2.26
C ALA A 72 17.61 -2.87 -3.06
N VAL A 73 18.35 -3.07 -4.15
CA VAL A 73 18.33 -4.35 -4.89
C VAL A 73 18.79 -5.50 -3.99
N ASP A 74 19.75 -5.25 -3.10
CA ASP A 74 20.29 -6.24 -2.18
C ASP A 74 19.34 -6.58 -1.00
N ASP A 75 18.21 -5.87 -0.86
CA ASP A 75 17.15 -6.22 0.09
C ASP A 75 16.26 -7.37 -0.42
N GLN A 76 16.51 -7.92 -1.60
CA GLN A 76 15.78 -9.07 -2.13
C GLN A 76 16.10 -10.36 -1.35
N PRO A 77 15.11 -11.24 -1.12
CA PRO A 77 13.73 -11.19 -1.60
C PRO A 77 12.85 -10.22 -0.81
N LEU A 78 11.98 -9.50 -1.51
CA LEU A 78 11.10 -8.51 -0.90
C LEU A 78 9.80 -9.14 -0.41
N THR A 79 9.35 -8.70 0.76
CA THR A 79 8.03 -9.05 1.29
C THR A 79 7.23 -7.77 1.52
N ALA A 80 6.03 -7.70 0.93
CA ALA A 80 5.03 -6.71 1.26
C ALA A 80 3.94 -7.36 2.13
N ILE A 81 3.62 -6.72 3.25
CA ILE A 81 2.54 -7.16 4.15
C ILE A 81 1.55 -6.01 4.28
N VAL A 82 0.28 -6.28 4.01
CA VAL A 82 -0.81 -5.36 4.26
C VAL A 82 -1.76 -6.00 5.26
N VAL A 83 -2.03 -5.28 6.33
CA VAL A 83 -3.00 -5.69 7.35
C VAL A 83 -4.24 -4.84 7.16
N VAL A 84 -5.39 -5.47 6.97
CA VAL A 84 -6.67 -4.76 6.85
C VAL A 84 -7.50 -5.04 8.10
N GLY A 85 -7.87 -3.98 8.81
CA GLY A 85 -8.54 -4.06 10.10
C GLY A 85 -7.56 -4.02 11.28
N ASP A 86 -7.97 -4.60 12.41
CA ASP A 86 -7.16 -4.62 13.63
C ASP A 86 -5.94 -5.55 13.44
N PRO A 87 -4.70 -5.12 13.69
CA PRO A 87 -3.51 -5.97 13.50
C PRO A 87 -3.39 -7.18 14.44
N ARG A 88 -4.21 -7.28 15.48
CA ARG A 88 -4.25 -8.42 16.41
C ARG A 88 -5.20 -9.52 15.95
N ILE A 89 -6.24 -9.18 15.19
CA ILE A 89 -7.33 -10.10 14.78
C ILE A 89 -7.70 -10.01 13.30
N GLY A 90 -7.06 -9.10 12.56
CA GLY A 90 -7.39 -8.73 11.20
C GLY A 90 -6.75 -9.65 10.17
N GLU A 91 -7.30 -9.59 8.96
CA GLU A 91 -6.84 -10.38 7.83
C GLU A 91 -5.57 -9.75 7.26
N CYS A 92 -4.53 -10.58 7.09
CA CYS A 92 -3.24 -10.15 6.56
C CYS A 92 -3.07 -10.62 5.11
N ALA A 93 -2.94 -9.68 4.18
CA ALA A 93 -2.48 -9.97 2.85
C ALA A 93 -0.94 -9.94 2.83
N ARG A 94 -0.32 -10.97 2.27
CA ARG A 94 1.15 -11.05 2.11
C ARG A 94 1.49 -11.32 0.66
N ALA A 95 2.30 -10.44 0.08
CA ALA A 95 2.96 -10.65 -1.21
C ALA A 95 4.46 -10.86 -0.97
N ARG A 96 5.05 -11.81 -1.70
CA ARG A 96 6.49 -12.10 -1.67
C ARG A 96 7.01 -12.04 -3.09
N PHE A 97 8.17 -11.41 -3.27
CA PHE A 97 8.85 -11.27 -4.54
C PHE A 97 10.24 -11.84 -4.38
N ALA A 98 10.52 -12.94 -5.09
CA ALA A 98 11.85 -13.52 -5.19
C ALA A 98 12.79 -12.57 -5.94
N SER A 99 14.10 -12.84 -5.90
CA SER A 99 15.07 -11.95 -6.56
C SER A 99 14.86 -11.85 -8.08
N GLY A 100 14.35 -12.91 -8.71
CA GLY A 100 13.99 -12.91 -10.13
C GLY A 100 12.71 -12.14 -10.47
N ASP A 101 11.86 -11.83 -9.47
CA ASP A 101 10.57 -11.16 -9.66
C ASP A 101 10.73 -9.64 -9.75
N CYS A 102 11.90 -9.12 -9.40
CA CYS A 102 12.20 -7.70 -9.26
C CYS A 102 13.24 -7.25 -10.30
N ARG A 103 12.95 -6.13 -10.98
CA ARG A 103 13.88 -5.47 -11.91
C ARG A 103 14.14 -4.04 -11.48
N SER A 104 15.41 -3.64 -11.51
CA SER A 104 15.79 -2.23 -11.36
C SER A 104 15.38 -1.46 -12.62
N GLY A 105 14.87 -0.24 -12.42
CA GLY A 105 14.62 0.70 -13.49
C GLY A 105 15.92 1.30 -14.02
N ARG A 106 15.85 1.95 -15.19
CA ARG A 106 17.01 2.49 -15.94
C ARG A 106 17.95 3.44 -15.17
N ARG A 107 17.57 3.94 -14.00
CA ARG A 107 18.36 4.88 -13.17
C ARG A 107 18.65 4.35 -11.75
N GLY A 108 18.34 3.09 -11.44
CA GLY A 108 18.56 2.50 -10.11
C GLY A 108 17.66 3.03 -8.98
N THR A 109 16.90 4.10 -9.19
CA THR A 109 16.00 4.71 -8.19
C THR A 109 14.59 4.11 -8.17
N ARG A 110 14.34 3.08 -8.98
CA ARG A 110 13.04 2.42 -9.08
C ARG A 110 13.27 0.92 -9.09
N LEU A 111 12.54 0.20 -8.25
CA LEU A 111 12.46 -1.25 -8.28
C LEU A 111 11.03 -1.63 -8.67
N VAL A 112 10.89 -2.51 -9.66
CA VAL A 112 9.60 -3.00 -10.14
C VAL A 112 9.55 -4.49 -9.88
N CYS A 113 8.67 -4.92 -8.99
CA CYS A 113 8.46 -6.34 -8.68
C CYS A 113 7.07 -6.79 -9.12
N SER A 114 6.97 -7.99 -9.67
CA SER A 114 5.70 -8.59 -10.10
C SER A 114 5.73 -10.09 -9.87
N GLN A 115 4.66 -10.65 -9.31
CA GLN A 115 4.47 -12.09 -9.25
C GLN A 115 4.02 -12.60 -10.63
N PRO A 116 4.49 -13.78 -11.09
CA PRO A 116 4.08 -14.39 -12.35
C PRO A 116 2.59 -14.77 -12.39
#